data_AF-A0A4R9B603-F1
#
_entry.id   AF-A0A4R9B603-F1
#
_cell.length_a   1.000
_cell.length_b   1.000
_cell.length_c   1.000
_cell.angle_alpha   90.00
_cell.angle_beta   90.00
_cell.angle_gamma   90.00
#
_symmetry.space_group_name_H-M   'P 1'
#
loop_
_entity.id
_entity.type
_entity.pdbx_description
1 polymer ?
#
loop_
_entity_poly.entity_id
_entity_poly.type
_entity_poly.pdbx_seq_one_letter_code
_entity_poly.pdbx_strand_id
1 'polypeptide(L)'
;MSESPAAASPYEVLGVTPSASDDELRRAYRRLLRQTHPDVGGSAVQFHAVQVAWERVGTPDSRAAYDRRRYPDSTEQPVHAAHASAHTSGQPTRTGLKARMYGHPGGLARQRYLDLLREWAGRGTTIDDPYAPALVRSAPREIRHCLAKALAEETTAQQISGLGIGFTAWHDIAAGGQVDKVDHVVLGPAGLFGVLSEDWGAPVQLRRGELVGESLHDDDHPVDNFTDAARALARSLRVRFTAIVIVLPDGAVSEPLTVPGRGRRPTVITVPRSRLVGLLRDGLPGMERGSFEKVFELRSRLQDGIRFIAD
;
A
#
# COMPACT_ATOMS: atom_id res chain seq x y z
N MET A 1 -7.01 -12.04 6.47
CA MET A 1 -7.34 -10.93 5.54
C MET A 1 -7.74 -9.72 6.37
N SER A 2 -6.78 -8.86 6.73
CA SER A 2 -7.12 -7.49 7.11
C SER A 2 -7.50 -6.77 5.83
N GLU A 3 -8.76 -6.35 5.71
CA GLU A 3 -9.19 -5.56 4.56
C GLU A 3 -8.38 -4.26 4.51
N SER A 4 -7.89 -3.90 3.33
CA SER A 4 -7.21 -2.62 3.09
C SER A 4 -8.12 -1.47 3.55
N PRO A 5 -7.60 -0.46 4.29
CA PRO A 5 -8.37 0.74 4.61
C PRO A 5 -8.90 1.45 3.36
N ALA A 6 -8.15 1.38 2.25
CA ALA A 6 -8.51 2.01 0.99
C ALA A 6 -9.60 1.24 0.21
N ALA A 7 -9.86 -0.03 0.55
CA ALA A 7 -10.84 -0.83 -0.16
C ALA A 7 -12.25 -0.25 -0.03
N ALA A 8 -12.98 -0.23 -1.15
CA ALA A 8 -14.36 0.23 -1.16
C ALA A 8 -15.24 -0.66 -0.28
N SER A 9 -16.10 -0.03 0.51
CA SER A 9 -17.17 -0.73 1.23
C SER A 9 -18.25 -1.21 0.24
N PRO A 10 -19.04 -2.25 0.59
CA PRO A 10 -20.21 -2.67 -0.20
C PRO A 10 -21.18 -1.53 -0.48
N TYR A 11 -21.35 -0.61 0.48
CA TYR A 11 -22.20 0.57 0.32
C TYR A 11 -21.65 1.53 -0.73
N GLU A 12 -20.34 1.78 -0.74
CA GLU A 12 -19.68 2.60 -1.75
C GLU A 12 -19.75 1.96 -3.14
N VAL A 13 -19.52 0.64 -3.23
CA VAL A 13 -19.67 -0.10 -4.50
C VAL A 13 -21.11 -0.02 -5.02
N LEU A 14 -22.10 -0.05 -4.14
CA LEU A 14 -23.51 0.10 -4.50
C LEU A 14 -23.95 1.56 -4.69
N GLY A 15 -23.09 2.53 -4.36
CA GLY A 15 -23.38 3.97 -4.46
C GLY A 15 -24.49 4.43 -3.52
N VAL A 16 -24.55 3.89 -2.29
CA VAL A 16 -25.53 4.24 -1.26
C VAL A 16 -24.85 4.53 0.08
N THR A 17 -25.55 5.21 0.99
CA THR A 17 -25.05 5.42 2.36
C THR A 17 -25.24 4.16 3.21
N PRO A 18 -24.43 3.95 4.27
CA PRO A 18 -24.69 2.88 5.24
C PRO A 18 -26.05 2.99 5.93
N SER A 19 -26.65 4.18 5.95
CA SER A 19 -27.99 4.46 6.48
C SER A 19 -29.13 4.26 5.46
N ALA A 20 -28.83 3.85 4.22
CA ALA A 20 -29.84 3.70 3.17
C ALA A 20 -30.91 2.66 3.55
N SER A 21 -32.15 2.90 3.14
CA SER A 21 -33.24 1.95 3.32
C SER A 21 -33.03 0.68 2.47
N ASP A 22 -33.64 -0.43 2.86
CA ASP A 22 -33.56 -1.70 2.11
C ASP A 22 -34.07 -1.54 0.66
N ASP A 23 -35.05 -0.67 0.45
CA ASP A 23 -35.59 -0.39 -0.89
C ASP A 23 -34.64 0.46 -1.73
N GLU A 24 -33.91 1.41 -1.14
CA GLU A 24 -32.82 2.11 -1.82
C GLU A 24 -31.69 1.15 -2.19
N LEU A 25 -31.30 0.27 -1.27
CA LEU A 25 -30.26 -0.73 -1.49
C LEU A 25 -30.61 -1.68 -2.65
N ARG A 26 -31.83 -2.23 -2.65
CA ARG A 26 -32.34 -3.08 -3.74
C ARG A 26 -32.42 -2.34 -5.07
N ARG A 27 -32.87 -1.08 -5.06
CA ARG A 27 -32.95 -0.25 -6.28
C ARG A 27 -31.57 0.01 -6.85
N ALA A 28 -30.61 0.38 -6.00
CA ALA A 28 -29.23 0.64 -6.39
C ALA A 28 -28.57 -0.61 -7.00
N TYR A 29 -28.72 -1.77 -6.35
CA TYR A 29 -28.23 -3.05 -6.85
C TYR A 29 -28.81 -3.38 -8.24
N ARG A 30 -30.14 -3.34 -8.41
CA ARG A 30 -30.78 -3.64 -9.71
C ARG A 30 -30.39 -2.67 -10.83
N ARG A 31 -30.08 -1.42 -10.47
CA ARG A 31 -29.57 -0.43 -11.43
C ARG A 31 -28.15 -0.78 -11.85
N LEU A 32 -27.25 -0.99 -10.90
CA LEU A 32 -25.85 -1.30 -11.17
C LEU A 32 -25.68 -2.63 -11.89
N LEU A 33 -26.41 -3.67 -11.49
CA LEU A 33 -26.37 -4.99 -12.12
C LEU A 33 -26.68 -4.92 -13.63
N ARG A 34 -27.60 -4.04 -14.04
CA ARG A 34 -27.93 -3.81 -15.46
C ARG A 34 -26.86 -3.00 -16.18
N GLN A 35 -26.23 -2.04 -15.51
CA GLN A 35 -25.20 -1.18 -16.09
C GLN A 35 -23.87 -1.89 -16.26
N THR A 36 -23.52 -2.79 -15.34
CA THR A 36 -22.23 -3.49 -15.34
C THR A 36 -22.28 -4.83 -16.08
N HIS A 37 -23.46 -5.28 -16.55
CA HIS A 37 -23.61 -6.58 -17.20
C HIS A 37 -22.73 -6.69 -18.47
N PRO A 38 -21.92 -7.76 -18.63
CA PRO A 38 -21.02 -7.90 -19.77
C PRO A 38 -21.77 -7.95 -21.11
N ASP A 39 -22.96 -8.55 -21.15
CA ASP A 39 -23.79 -8.62 -22.37
C ASP A 39 -24.26 -7.26 -22.90
N VAL A 40 -24.24 -6.20 -22.09
CA VAL A 40 -24.55 -4.84 -22.52
C VAL A 40 -23.29 -3.96 -22.65
N GLY A 41 -22.11 -4.58 -22.65
CA GLY A 41 -20.82 -3.89 -22.75
C GLY A 41 -20.27 -3.38 -21.42
N GLY A 42 -20.81 -3.83 -20.28
CA GLY A 42 -20.33 -3.50 -18.95
C GLY A 42 -19.04 -4.24 -18.56
N SER A 43 -18.33 -3.73 -17.54
CA SER A 43 -17.11 -4.35 -17.05
C SER A 43 -17.41 -5.57 -16.18
N ALA A 44 -16.90 -6.75 -16.56
CA ALA A 44 -17.02 -7.98 -15.77
C ALA A 44 -16.44 -7.84 -14.35
N VAL A 45 -15.39 -7.02 -14.18
CA VAL A 45 -14.81 -6.72 -12.87
C VAL A 45 -15.81 -5.94 -12.01
N GLN A 46 -16.44 -4.91 -12.57
CA GLN A 46 -17.45 -4.12 -11.86
C GLN A 46 -18.71 -4.94 -11.56
N PHE A 47 -19.11 -5.80 -12.49
CA PHE A 47 -20.24 -6.73 -12.28
C PHE A 47 -19.98 -7.63 -11.07
N HIS A 48 -18.80 -8.25 -11.01
CA HIS A 48 -18.42 -9.08 -9.89
C HIS A 48 -18.35 -8.30 -8.57
N ALA A 49 -17.79 -7.08 -8.59
CA ALA A 49 -17.74 -6.23 -7.40
C ALA A 49 -19.15 -5.91 -6.87
N VAL A 50 -20.11 -5.61 -7.75
CA VAL A 50 -21.52 -5.36 -7.40
C VAL A 50 -22.17 -6.61 -6.80
N GLN A 51 -21.90 -7.80 -7.34
CA GLN A 51 -22.41 -9.06 -6.79
C GLN A 51 -21.85 -9.34 -5.38
N VAL A 52 -20.53 -9.23 -5.20
CA VAL A 52 -19.88 -9.42 -3.90
C VAL A 52 -20.38 -8.39 -2.87
N ALA A 53 -20.62 -7.15 -3.30
CA ALA A 53 -21.21 -6.13 -2.43
C ALA A 53 -22.64 -6.54 -1.99
N TRP A 54 -23.47 -6.99 -2.94
CA TRP A 54 -24.82 -7.45 -2.64
C TRP A 54 -24.85 -8.69 -1.73
N GLU A 55 -23.94 -9.64 -1.89
CA GLU A 55 -23.84 -10.79 -0.98
C GLU A 55 -23.58 -10.35 0.47
N ARG A 56 -22.76 -9.30 0.65
CA ARG A 56 -22.37 -8.80 1.97
C ARG A 56 -23.46 -8.00 2.68
N VAL A 57 -24.26 -7.20 1.95
CA VAL A 57 -25.23 -6.28 2.59
C VAL A 57 -26.66 -6.38 2.06
N GLY A 58 -26.93 -7.21 1.05
CA GLY A 58 -28.20 -7.24 0.33
C GLY A 58 -29.38 -7.86 1.08
N THR A 59 -29.13 -8.59 2.17
CA THR A 59 -30.18 -9.10 3.07
C THR A 59 -30.06 -8.45 4.45
N PRO A 60 -31.15 -8.30 5.21
CA PRO A 60 -31.08 -7.75 6.56
C PRO A 60 -30.08 -8.47 7.46
N ASP A 61 -30.01 -9.81 7.37
CA ASP A 61 -29.07 -10.61 8.16
C ASP A 61 -27.62 -10.42 7.72
N SER A 62 -27.32 -10.43 6.42
CA SER A 62 -25.95 -10.22 5.93
C SER A 62 -25.48 -8.80 6.23
N ARG A 63 -26.37 -7.82 6.06
CA ARG A 63 -26.15 -6.42 6.42
C ARG A 63 -25.86 -6.25 7.91
N ALA A 64 -26.69 -6.80 8.79
CA ALA A 64 -26.49 -6.72 10.23
C ALA A 64 -25.19 -7.42 10.68
N ALA A 65 -24.85 -8.56 10.06
CA ALA A 65 -23.58 -9.25 10.34
C ALA A 65 -22.37 -8.45 9.84
N TYR A 66 -22.46 -7.87 8.64
CA TYR A 66 -21.45 -6.98 8.07
C TYR A 66 -21.25 -5.76 8.96
N ASP A 67 -22.32 -5.09 9.35
CA ASP A 67 -22.30 -3.89 10.18
C ASP A 67 -21.78 -4.21 11.58
N ARG A 68 -22.19 -5.30 12.24
CA ARG A 68 -21.69 -5.67 13.58
C ARG A 68 -20.18 -5.94 13.60
N ARG A 69 -19.65 -6.60 12.56
CA ARG A 69 -18.21 -6.87 12.43
C ARG A 69 -17.42 -5.58 12.18
N ARG A 70 -18.07 -4.51 11.74
CA ARG A 70 -17.45 -3.34 11.13
C ARG A 70 -17.87 -2.00 11.76
N TYR A 71 -18.80 -2.02 12.68
CA TYR A 71 -19.21 -0.93 13.55
C TYR A 71 -19.59 -1.60 14.88
N PRO A 72 -18.60 -2.01 15.71
CA PRO A 72 -18.93 -2.52 17.03
C PRO A 72 -19.73 -1.43 17.77
N ASP A 73 -20.89 -1.81 18.28
CA ASP A 73 -21.80 -0.90 18.96
C ASP A 73 -21.06 -0.19 20.09
N SER A 74 -21.13 1.14 20.12
CA SER A 74 -20.35 1.98 21.04
C SER A 74 -20.99 2.07 22.43
N THR A 75 -21.82 1.10 22.79
CA THR A 75 -22.54 1.05 24.06
C THR A 75 -22.03 -0.12 24.88
N GLU A 76 -20.91 0.11 25.57
CA GLU A 76 -20.49 -0.47 26.86
C GLU A 76 -18.96 -0.35 26.96
N GLN A 77 -18.50 0.79 27.46
CA GLN A 77 -17.15 0.92 28.02
C GLN A 77 -17.23 0.61 29.52
N PRO A 78 -16.62 -0.48 30.03
CA PRO A 78 -15.97 -0.43 31.32
C PRO A 78 -14.64 0.32 31.13
N VAL A 79 -14.53 1.46 31.80
CA VAL A 79 -13.28 2.18 31.99
C VAL A 79 -12.24 1.26 32.64
N HIS A 80 -11.28 0.78 31.86
CA HIS A 80 -9.99 0.38 32.39
C HIS A 80 -8.88 1.11 31.63
N ALA A 81 -8.21 1.97 32.38
CA ALA A 81 -7.01 2.69 32.00
C ALA A 81 -5.91 1.77 31.47
N ALA A 82 -5.05 2.38 30.65
CA ALA A 82 -3.80 1.91 30.08
C ALA A 82 -3.86 1.32 28.66
N HIS A 83 -3.97 2.19 27.65
CA HIS A 83 -3.27 1.97 26.39
C HIS A 83 -1.76 2.21 26.60
N ALA A 84 -1.15 1.30 27.37
CA ALA A 84 0.25 0.98 27.16
C ALA A 84 0.33 0.24 25.82
N SER A 85 1.24 0.69 24.97
CA SER A 85 1.65 0.05 23.72
C SER A 85 1.62 -1.48 23.86
N ALA A 86 0.67 -2.13 23.20
CA ALA A 86 0.70 -3.58 23.05
C ALA A 86 1.78 -3.92 22.02
N HIS A 87 3.04 -3.85 22.48
CA HIS A 87 4.08 -4.74 22.00
C HIS A 87 3.51 -6.14 22.15
N THR A 88 3.20 -6.78 21.03
CA THR A 88 3.00 -8.21 21.03
C THR A 88 4.27 -8.79 21.62
N SER A 89 4.15 -9.41 22.79
CA SER A 89 5.19 -10.26 23.34
C SER A 89 5.26 -11.50 22.45
N GLY A 90 5.86 -11.30 21.27
CA GLY A 90 6.36 -12.40 20.48
C GLY A 90 7.26 -13.21 21.39
N GLN A 91 6.99 -14.51 21.49
CA GLN A 91 7.96 -15.50 21.95
C GLN A 91 9.36 -15.09 21.45
N PRO A 92 10.45 -15.32 22.21
CA PRO A 92 11.80 -15.01 21.77
C PRO A 92 12.11 -15.91 20.57
N THR A 93 11.71 -15.46 19.39
CA THR A 93 12.11 -16.01 18.12
C THR A 93 13.61 -15.76 18.08
N ARG A 94 14.35 -16.87 18.05
CA ARG A 94 15.80 -17.01 17.85
C ARG A 94 16.41 -15.68 17.45
N THR A 95 17.39 -15.18 18.21
CA THR A 95 18.23 -14.01 17.89
C THR A 95 18.73 -14.07 16.45
N GLY A 96 17.85 -13.69 15.54
CA GLY A 96 18.01 -13.79 14.11
C GLY A 96 18.69 -12.51 13.71
N LEU A 97 19.82 -12.65 13.06
CA LEU A 97 20.55 -11.55 12.45
C LEU A 97 19.56 -10.75 11.58
N LYS A 98 19.17 -9.54 11.99
CA LYS A 98 18.20 -8.69 11.28
C LYS A 98 18.90 -7.86 10.19
N ALA A 99 18.13 -7.40 9.21
CA ALA A 99 18.61 -6.40 8.27
C ALA A 99 18.89 -5.07 8.98
N ARG A 100 19.85 -4.29 8.46
CA ARG A 100 20.06 -2.90 8.92
C ARG A 100 18.98 -2.01 8.31
N MET A 101 18.31 -1.20 9.13
CA MET A 101 17.17 -0.37 8.70
C MET A 101 17.41 1.07 9.14
N TYR A 102 17.13 2.04 8.24
CA TYR A 102 17.27 3.47 8.52
C TYR A 102 16.05 4.24 8.01
N GLY A 103 15.70 5.34 8.67
CA GLY A 103 14.51 6.15 8.34
C GLY A 103 13.22 5.60 8.95
N HIS A 104 12.10 6.27 8.68
CA HIS A 104 10.79 5.97 9.26
C HIS A 104 9.82 5.52 8.15
N PRO A 105 9.69 4.21 7.87
CA PRO A 105 8.81 3.74 6.81
C PRO A 105 7.36 4.15 7.07
N GLY A 106 6.71 4.73 6.07
CA GLY A 106 5.32 5.19 6.17
C GLY A 106 5.12 6.47 6.99
N GLY A 107 6.18 7.09 7.50
CA GLY A 107 6.10 8.28 8.36
C GLY A 107 5.36 9.44 7.70
N LEU A 108 5.80 9.83 6.50
CA LEU A 108 5.18 10.93 5.74
C LEU A 108 3.70 10.65 5.41
N ALA A 109 3.39 9.41 5.00
CA ALA A 109 2.03 9.02 4.66
C ALA A 109 1.11 9.02 5.90
N ARG A 110 1.65 8.61 7.05
CA ARG A 110 0.93 8.61 8.33
C ARG A 110 0.69 10.02 8.86
N GLN A 111 1.65 10.92 8.73
CA GLN A 111 1.48 12.34 9.07
C GLN A 111 0.38 12.97 8.20
N ARG A 112 0.45 12.76 6.88
CA ARG A 112 -0.60 13.22 5.94
C ARG A 112 -1.97 12.65 6.28
N TYR A 113 -2.06 11.37 6.67
CA TYR A 113 -3.29 10.77 7.16
C TYR A 113 -3.86 11.52 8.36
N LEU A 114 -3.03 11.76 9.38
CA LEU A 114 -3.47 12.44 10.61
C LEU A 114 -3.90 13.88 10.35
N ASP A 115 -3.20 14.60 9.48
CA ASP A 115 -3.52 15.98 9.15
C ASP A 115 -4.85 16.08 8.40
N LEU A 116 -5.04 15.26 7.36
CA LEU A 116 -6.30 15.20 6.63
C LEU A 116 -7.46 14.73 7.53
N LEU A 117 -7.22 13.74 8.39
CA LEU A 117 -8.25 13.23 9.31
C LEU A 117 -8.70 14.31 10.28
N ARG A 118 -7.77 15.08 10.86
CA ARG A 118 -8.11 16.21 11.76
C ARG A 118 -8.86 17.31 11.02
N GLU A 119 -8.47 17.63 9.79
CA GLU A 119 -9.17 18.62 8.98
C GLU A 119 -10.61 18.19 8.69
N TRP A 120 -10.78 16.93 8.28
CA TRP A 120 -12.08 16.35 7.97
C TRP A 120 -13.00 16.19 9.19
N ALA A 121 -12.46 15.77 10.34
CA ALA A 121 -13.23 15.64 11.59
C ALA A 121 -13.67 17.01 12.18
N GLY A 122 -13.11 18.10 11.67
CA GLY A 122 -13.35 19.46 12.13
C GLY A 122 -12.33 19.92 13.17
N ARG A 123 -11.87 21.18 13.03
CA ARG A 123 -10.91 21.78 13.97
C ARG A 123 -11.50 21.85 15.37
N GLY A 124 -10.77 21.32 16.36
CA GLY A 124 -11.18 21.31 17.77
C GLY A 124 -11.96 20.07 18.21
N THR A 125 -12.30 19.17 17.28
CA THR A 125 -12.88 17.86 17.61
C THR A 125 -11.80 16.97 18.22
N THR A 126 -12.05 16.42 19.41
CA THR A 126 -11.18 15.40 20.02
C THR A 126 -11.38 14.09 19.27
N ILE A 127 -10.29 13.51 18.78
CA ILE A 127 -10.26 12.17 18.20
C ILE A 127 -9.51 11.27 19.17
N ASP A 128 -10.25 10.43 19.90
CA ASP A 128 -9.67 9.55 20.93
C ASP A 128 -8.73 8.50 20.35
N ASP A 129 -9.17 7.82 19.27
CA ASP A 129 -8.35 6.90 18.50
C ASP A 129 -8.47 7.21 17.00
N PRO A 130 -7.47 7.87 16.39
CA PRO A 130 -7.48 8.19 14.97
C PRO A 130 -7.38 6.95 14.08
N TYR A 131 -7.08 5.76 14.61
CA TYR A 131 -7.01 4.51 13.86
C TYR A 131 -8.21 3.61 14.12
N ALA A 132 -9.21 4.10 14.86
CA ALA A 132 -10.44 3.38 15.13
C ALA A 132 -11.06 2.90 13.80
N PRO A 133 -11.29 1.59 13.61
CA PRO A 133 -11.70 1.06 12.30
C PRO A 133 -12.97 1.70 11.75
N ALA A 134 -13.94 2.03 12.61
CA ALA A 134 -15.18 2.69 12.20
C ALA A 134 -14.95 4.12 11.67
N LEU A 135 -14.08 4.89 12.34
CA LEU A 135 -13.70 6.25 11.95
C LEU A 135 -12.95 6.24 10.61
N VAL A 136 -11.96 5.35 10.47
CA VAL A 136 -11.18 5.22 9.23
C VAL A 136 -12.11 4.94 8.05
N ARG A 137 -13.12 4.08 8.24
CA ARG A 137 -14.05 3.71 7.16
C ARG A 137 -14.97 4.84 6.73
N SER A 138 -15.43 5.65 7.68
CA SER A 138 -16.30 6.79 7.36
C SER A 138 -15.52 7.95 6.73
N ALA A 139 -14.19 7.97 6.87
CA ALA A 139 -13.36 8.98 6.25
C ALA A 139 -13.37 8.89 4.70
N PRO A 140 -13.23 10.03 3.99
CA PRO A 140 -13.08 10.07 2.55
C PRO A 140 -11.95 9.16 2.04
N ARG A 141 -12.14 8.63 0.83
CA ARG A 141 -11.21 7.71 0.17
C ARG A 141 -9.75 8.18 0.20
N GLU A 142 -9.49 9.46 -0.05
CA GLU A 142 -8.13 10.01 -0.04
C GLU A 142 -7.45 9.89 1.33
N ILE A 143 -8.20 10.12 2.42
CA ILE A 143 -7.71 9.95 3.80
C ILE A 143 -7.42 8.47 4.06
N ARG A 144 -8.34 7.58 3.68
CA ARG A 144 -8.15 6.13 3.83
C ARG A 144 -6.94 5.61 3.05
N HIS A 145 -6.72 6.15 1.85
CA HIS A 145 -5.58 5.82 1.01
C HIS A 145 -4.26 6.25 1.65
N CYS A 146 -4.20 7.43 2.28
CA CYS A 146 -3.01 7.84 3.04
C CYS A 146 -2.64 6.83 4.14
N LEU A 147 -3.61 6.34 4.90
CA LEU A 147 -3.37 5.29 5.90
C LEU A 147 -2.98 3.96 5.24
N ALA A 148 -3.65 3.56 4.17
CA ALA A 148 -3.33 2.33 3.45
C ALA A 148 -1.89 2.35 2.91
N LYS A 149 -1.44 3.49 2.38
CA LYS A 149 -0.06 3.72 1.95
C LYS A 149 0.92 3.59 3.11
N ALA A 150 0.66 4.25 4.25
CA ALA A 150 1.50 4.14 5.43
C ALA A 150 1.66 2.68 5.90
N LEU A 151 0.55 1.95 6.00
CA LEU A 151 0.56 0.54 6.40
C LEU A 151 1.26 -0.35 5.35
N ALA A 152 1.13 -0.05 4.06
CA ALA A 152 1.82 -0.78 3.00
C ALA A 152 3.34 -0.63 3.13
N GLU A 153 3.83 0.59 3.35
CA GLU A 153 5.24 0.89 3.59
C GLU A 153 5.77 0.21 4.86
N GLU A 154 5.06 0.32 5.99
CA GLU A 154 5.41 -0.33 7.25
C GLU A 154 5.49 -1.86 7.11
N THR A 155 4.52 -2.45 6.39
CA THR A 155 4.50 -3.89 6.14
C THR A 155 5.68 -4.34 5.27
N THR A 156 6.00 -3.58 4.22
CA THR A 156 7.18 -3.85 3.37
C THR A 156 8.46 -3.79 4.20
N ALA A 157 8.62 -2.77 5.05
CA ALA A 157 9.77 -2.66 5.94
C ALA A 157 9.86 -3.83 6.94
N GLN A 158 8.73 -4.27 7.50
CA GLN A 158 8.66 -5.44 8.37
C GLN A 158 9.17 -6.71 7.66
N GLN A 159 8.77 -6.94 6.40
CA GLN A 159 9.25 -8.08 5.60
C GLN A 159 10.77 -7.99 5.34
N ILE A 160 11.26 -6.81 4.99
CA ILE A 160 12.69 -6.56 4.73
C ILE A 160 13.53 -6.78 6.00
N SER A 161 13.03 -6.39 7.17
CA SER A 161 13.74 -6.54 8.45
C SER A 161 14.16 -7.98 8.75
N GLY A 162 13.38 -8.95 8.26
CA GLY A 162 13.59 -10.38 8.44
C GLY A 162 14.53 -11.03 7.42
N LEU A 163 15.10 -10.27 6.47
CA LEU A 163 15.90 -10.82 5.39
C LEU A 163 17.31 -11.27 5.81
N GLY A 164 17.87 -10.72 6.88
CA GLY A 164 19.20 -11.07 7.36
C GLY A 164 20.21 -9.91 7.34
N ILE A 165 21.36 -10.09 8.00
CA ILE A 165 22.47 -9.11 8.02
C ILE A 165 23.07 -8.74 6.65
N GLY A 166 22.82 -9.55 5.62
CA GLY A 166 23.23 -9.26 4.25
C GLY A 166 22.48 -8.09 3.62
N PHE A 167 21.39 -7.64 4.25
CA PHE A 167 20.51 -6.60 3.74
C PHE A 167 20.67 -5.29 4.51
N THR A 168 20.53 -4.19 3.80
CA THR A 168 20.45 -2.84 4.35
C THR A 168 19.33 -2.11 3.63
N ALA A 169 18.43 -1.47 4.38
CA ALA A 169 17.33 -0.72 3.83
C ALA A 169 17.26 0.69 4.42
N TRP A 170 16.85 1.62 3.58
CA TRP A 170 16.58 3.01 3.92
C TRP A 170 15.14 3.30 3.52
N HIS A 171 14.42 4.04 4.36
CA HIS A 171 12.99 4.34 4.20
C HIS A 171 12.76 5.85 4.19
N ASP A 172 11.71 6.30 3.51
CA ASP A 172 11.30 7.71 3.44
C ASP A 172 12.44 8.63 2.99
N ILE A 173 12.97 8.35 1.79
CA ILE A 173 14.16 9.00 1.24
C ILE A 173 13.75 10.16 0.34
N ALA A 174 14.36 11.33 0.52
CA ALA A 174 14.15 12.48 -0.35
C ALA A 174 14.71 12.20 -1.77
N ALA A 175 13.86 12.33 -2.79
CA ALA A 175 14.21 12.01 -4.18
C ALA A 175 14.78 13.22 -4.96
N GLY A 176 14.51 14.45 -4.51
CA GLY A 176 15.00 15.69 -5.14
C GLY A 176 14.43 15.96 -6.54
N GLY A 177 13.23 15.45 -6.84
CA GLY A 177 12.50 15.62 -8.10
C GLY A 177 11.08 16.15 -7.90
N GLN A 178 10.20 15.96 -8.89
CA GLN A 178 8.78 16.37 -8.82
C GLN A 178 7.95 15.48 -7.87
N VAL A 179 8.39 14.24 -7.68
CA VAL A 179 7.96 13.37 -6.58
C VAL A 179 9.00 13.51 -5.49
N ASP A 180 8.56 13.86 -4.29
CA ASP A 180 9.47 14.25 -3.22
C ASP A 180 10.20 13.07 -2.58
N LYS A 181 9.68 11.84 -2.74
CA LYS A 181 10.08 10.67 -1.96
C LYS A 181 10.29 9.40 -2.78
N VAL A 182 11.27 8.60 -2.37
CA VAL A 182 11.38 7.15 -2.64
C VAL A 182 11.06 6.41 -1.35
N ASP A 183 10.03 5.56 -1.34
CA ASP A 183 9.56 4.87 -0.13
C ASP A 183 10.66 4.04 0.50
N HIS A 184 11.28 3.13 -0.27
CA HIS A 184 12.40 2.34 0.22
C HIS A 184 13.51 2.17 -0.81
N VAL A 185 14.74 2.12 -0.31
CA VAL A 185 15.91 1.62 -1.04
C VAL A 185 16.42 0.41 -0.30
N VAL A 186 16.58 -0.71 -1.00
CA VAL A 186 17.03 -1.98 -0.42
C VAL A 186 18.29 -2.44 -1.13
N LEU A 187 19.38 -2.57 -0.38
CA LEU A 187 20.62 -3.16 -0.83
C LEU A 187 20.78 -4.56 -0.25
N GLY A 188 21.00 -5.54 -1.13
CA GLY A 188 21.26 -6.92 -0.75
C GLY A 188 22.15 -7.66 -1.76
N PRO A 189 22.35 -8.97 -1.60
CA PRO A 189 23.20 -9.78 -2.48
C PRO A 189 22.74 -9.78 -3.95
N ALA A 190 21.43 -9.68 -4.18
CA ALA A 190 20.84 -9.62 -5.52
C ALA A 190 20.98 -8.24 -6.20
N GLY A 191 21.38 -7.19 -5.45
CA GLY A 191 21.59 -5.85 -5.99
C GLY A 191 20.92 -4.74 -5.18
N LEU A 192 20.68 -3.61 -5.85
CA LEU A 192 20.11 -2.38 -5.29
C LEU A 192 18.72 -2.14 -5.87
N PHE A 193 17.69 -2.14 -5.03
CA PHE A 193 16.30 -2.01 -5.43
C PHE A 193 15.71 -0.70 -4.93
N GLY A 194 14.97 0.00 -5.79
CA GLY A 194 14.03 1.03 -5.37
C GLY A 194 12.66 0.38 -5.21
N VAL A 195 11.98 0.59 -4.09
CA VAL A 195 10.72 -0.09 -3.77
C VAL A 195 9.65 0.93 -3.48
N LEU A 196 8.54 0.86 -4.23
CA LEU A 196 7.29 1.57 -3.98
C LEU A 196 6.35 0.61 -3.26
N SER A 197 5.81 1.01 -2.12
CA SER A 197 4.78 0.25 -1.42
C SER A 197 3.46 0.98 -1.56
N GLU A 198 2.44 0.31 -2.08
CA GLU A 198 1.17 0.97 -2.36
C GLU A 198 -0.03 0.05 -2.14
N ASP A 199 -1.16 0.66 -1.77
CA ASP A 199 -2.43 -0.03 -1.54
C ASP A 199 -3.60 0.86 -1.95
N TRP A 200 -3.98 0.76 -3.23
CA TRP A 200 -5.13 1.48 -3.78
C TRP A 200 -6.48 0.87 -3.42
N GLY A 201 -6.52 -0.20 -2.62
CA GLY A 201 -7.75 -0.87 -2.19
C GLY A 201 -8.51 -1.63 -3.30
N ALA A 202 -7.97 -1.72 -4.50
CA ALA A 202 -8.58 -2.42 -5.64
C ALA A 202 -7.52 -3.08 -6.53
N PRO A 203 -7.90 -4.08 -7.34
CA PRO A 203 -7.01 -4.66 -8.33
C PRO A 203 -6.53 -3.65 -9.37
N VAL A 204 -5.30 -3.86 -9.85
CA VAL A 204 -4.70 -3.05 -10.92
C VAL A 204 -4.20 -3.93 -12.07
N GLN A 205 -4.07 -3.33 -13.23
CA GLN A 205 -3.58 -3.96 -14.45
C GLN A 205 -2.51 -3.08 -15.10
N LEU A 206 -1.65 -3.68 -15.93
CA LEU A 206 -0.66 -2.94 -16.70
C LEU A 206 -1.23 -2.56 -18.06
N ARG A 207 -1.25 -1.27 -18.38
CA ARG A 207 -1.67 -0.75 -19.68
C ARG A 207 -0.65 0.27 -20.18
N ARG A 208 -0.04 0.00 -21.34
CA ARG A 208 0.95 0.88 -21.99
C ARG A 208 2.13 1.28 -21.08
N GLY A 209 2.54 0.38 -20.18
CA GLY A 209 3.66 0.62 -19.27
C GLY A 209 3.28 1.29 -17.95
N GLU A 210 2.00 1.58 -17.72
CA GLU A 210 1.50 2.20 -16.48
C GLU A 210 0.44 1.33 -15.80
N LEU A 211 0.31 1.45 -14.48
CA LEU A 211 -0.71 0.77 -13.69
C LEU A 211 -2.04 1.54 -13.78
N VAL A 212 -3.10 0.81 -14.10
CA VAL A 212 -4.47 1.33 -14.19
C VAL A 212 -5.39 0.47 -13.33
N GLY A 213 -6.44 1.07 -12.79
CA GLY A 213 -7.43 0.37 -11.97
C GLY A 213 -8.59 1.29 -11.62
N GLU A 214 -9.67 0.74 -11.10
CA GLU A 214 -10.87 1.51 -10.72
C GLU A 214 -10.57 2.61 -9.69
N SER A 215 -9.53 2.37 -8.88
CA SER A 215 -9.03 3.24 -7.85
C SER A 215 -8.05 4.32 -8.33
N LEU A 216 -7.64 4.30 -9.59
CA LEU A 216 -6.65 5.20 -10.17
C LEU A 216 -7.32 6.11 -11.20
N HIS A 217 -7.00 7.39 -11.18
CA HIS A 217 -7.43 8.37 -12.18
C HIS A 217 -6.63 8.21 -13.47
N ASP A 218 -7.18 8.68 -14.60
CA ASP A 218 -6.51 8.57 -15.91
C ASP A 218 -5.17 9.33 -15.98
N ASP A 219 -5.01 10.37 -15.16
CA ASP A 219 -3.79 11.17 -15.03
C ASP A 219 -2.82 10.60 -13.96
N ASP A 220 -3.18 9.51 -13.28
CA ASP A 220 -2.27 8.84 -12.34
C ASP A 220 -1.22 8.05 -13.11
N HIS A 221 0.04 8.37 -12.86
CA HIS A 221 1.20 7.73 -13.48
C HIS A 221 2.17 7.15 -12.43
N PRO A 222 1.73 6.20 -11.57
CA PRO A 222 2.53 5.76 -10.43
C PRO A 222 3.85 5.09 -10.82
N VAL A 223 3.91 4.32 -11.92
CA VAL A 223 5.14 3.70 -12.42
C VAL A 223 6.12 4.77 -12.87
N ASP A 224 5.68 5.71 -13.72
CA ASP A 224 6.55 6.75 -14.24
C ASP A 224 7.00 7.73 -13.15
N ASN A 225 6.08 8.19 -12.30
CA ASN A 225 6.35 9.09 -11.18
C ASN A 225 7.41 8.51 -10.24
N PHE A 226 7.25 7.25 -9.82
CA PHE A 226 8.21 6.60 -8.95
C PHE A 226 9.53 6.29 -9.66
N THR A 227 9.48 5.93 -10.95
CA THR A 227 10.67 5.70 -11.76
C THR A 227 11.51 6.95 -11.89
N ASP A 228 10.90 8.11 -12.09
CA ASP A 228 11.62 9.37 -12.19
C ASP A 228 12.16 9.84 -10.84
N ALA A 229 11.44 9.61 -9.73
CA ALA A 229 11.93 9.80 -8.36
C ALA A 229 13.19 8.96 -8.09
N ALA A 230 13.11 7.65 -8.35
CA ALA A 230 14.23 6.73 -8.19
C ALA A 230 15.41 7.11 -9.09
N ARG A 231 15.16 7.57 -10.33
CA ARG A 231 16.22 8.04 -11.22
C ARG A 231 16.85 9.34 -10.76
N ALA A 232 16.09 10.26 -10.14
CA ALA A 232 16.64 11.47 -9.55
C ALA A 232 17.58 11.14 -8.39
N LEU A 233 17.14 10.28 -7.47
CA LEU A 233 17.95 9.76 -6.38
C LEU A 233 19.20 9.01 -6.89
N ALA A 234 19.05 8.14 -7.89
CA ALA A 234 20.17 7.38 -8.45
C ALA A 234 21.24 8.30 -9.06
N ARG A 235 20.82 9.39 -9.72
CA ARG A 235 21.72 10.40 -10.29
C ARG A 235 22.47 11.17 -9.20
N SER A 236 21.77 11.63 -8.16
CA SER A 236 22.41 12.38 -7.07
C SER A 236 23.44 11.53 -6.32
N LEU A 237 23.12 10.25 -6.11
CA LEU A 237 23.99 9.29 -5.43
C LEU A 237 25.01 8.63 -6.37
N ARG A 238 24.99 8.88 -7.68
CA ARG A 238 25.85 8.20 -8.68
C ARG A 238 25.81 6.67 -8.54
N VAL A 239 24.61 6.13 -8.45
CA VAL A 239 24.33 4.68 -8.39
C VAL A 239 23.39 4.28 -9.53
N ARG A 240 23.18 2.96 -9.69
CA ARG A 240 22.18 2.42 -10.61
C ARG A 240 21.31 1.42 -9.86
N PHE A 241 20.00 1.61 -9.91
CA PHE A 241 19.07 0.61 -9.44
C PHE A 241 19.12 -0.60 -10.36
N THR A 242 19.22 -1.77 -9.72
CA THR A 242 19.10 -3.08 -10.31
C THR A 242 17.70 -3.26 -10.91
N ALA A 243 16.68 -2.92 -10.13
CA ALA A 243 15.29 -2.86 -10.57
C ALA A 243 14.49 -1.91 -9.68
N ILE A 244 13.32 -1.53 -10.17
CA ILE A 244 12.27 -0.90 -9.38
C ILE A 244 11.21 -1.95 -9.09
N VAL A 245 10.80 -2.05 -7.83
CA VAL A 245 9.81 -3.02 -7.37
C VAL A 245 8.60 -2.26 -6.85
N ILE A 246 7.42 -2.52 -7.41
CA ILE A 246 6.14 -2.01 -6.89
C ILE A 246 5.49 -3.16 -6.12
N VAL A 247 5.25 -2.95 -4.83
CA VAL A 247 4.72 -3.97 -3.91
C VAL A 247 3.27 -3.64 -3.60
N LEU A 248 2.38 -4.55 -3.96
CA LEU A 248 0.93 -4.40 -3.76
C LEU A 248 0.38 -5.52 -2.85
N PRO A 249 -0.79 -5.33 -2.22
CA PRO A 249 -1.49 -6.41 -1.53
C PRO A 249 -1.68 -7.64 -2.42
N ASP A 250 -1.68 -8.84 -1.84
CA ASP A 250 -1.71 -10.10 -2.61
C ASP A 250 -2.94 -10.27 -3.52
N GLY A 251 -4.05 -9.58 -3.21
CA GLY A 251 -5.26 -9.57 -4.04
C GLY A 251 -5.30 -8.45 -5.09
N ALA A 252 -4.36 -7.52 -5.09
CA ALA A 252 -4.35 -6.38 -6.01
C ALA A 252 -3.76 -6.73 -7.38
N VAL A 253 -2.95 -7.79 -7.44
CA VAL A 253 -2.35 -8.29 -8.68
C VAL A 253 -2.21 -9.81 -8.60
N SER A 254 -2.70 -10.53 -9.61
CA SER A 254 -2.69 -12.00 -9.63
C SER A 254 -1.33 -12.58 -10.04
N GLU A 255 -0.65 -11.92 -10.99
CA GLU A 255 0.65 -12.34 -11.52
C GLU A 255 1.60 -11.14 -11.60
N PRO A 256 2.93 -11.35 -11.42
CA PRO A 256 3.88 -10.26 -11.56
C PRO A 256 3.78 -9.54 -12.91
N LEU A 257 3.61 -8.22 -12.87
CA LEU A 257 3.57 -7.38 -14.07
C LEU A 257 4.95 -6.76 -14.30
N THR A 258 5.47 -6.82 -15.51
CA THR A 258 6.83 -6.32 -15.82
C THR A 258 6.78 -5.25 -16.90
N VAL A 259 7.45 -4.13 -16.65
CA VAL A 259 7.80 -3.11 -17.65
C VAL A 259 9.30 -3.23 -17.91
N PRO A 260 9.72 -3.78 -19.07
CA PRO A 260 11.13 -3.94 -19.38
C PRO A 260 11.87 -2.60 -19.38
N GLY A 261 13.06 -2.57 -18.78
CA GLY A 261 13.93 -1.40 -18.83
C GLY A 261 14.37 -1.09 -20.26
N ARG A 262 14.47 0.20 -20.60
CA ARG A 262 14.99 0.66 -21.90
C ARG A 262 16.15 1.65 -21.70
N GLY A 263 17.30 1.34 -22.28
CA GLY A 263 18.51 2.18 -22.17
C GLY A 263 18.97 2.33 -20.73
N ARG A 264 18.83 3.54 -20.17
CA ARG A 264 19.18 3.84 -18.76
C ARG A 264 18.01 3.70 -17.78
N ARG A 265 16.79 3.44 -18.26
CA ARG A 265 15.63 3.18 -17.37
C ARG A 265 15.73 1.76 -16.79
N PRO A 266 15.60 1.58 -15.47
CA PRO A 266 15.59 0.26 -14.85
C PRO A 266 14.33 -0.51 -15.25
N THR A 267 14.40 -1.84 -15.17
CA THR A 267 13.19 -2.67 -15.25
C THR A 267 12.30 -2.40 -14.03
N VAL A 268 11.00 -2.25 -14.27
CA VAL A 268 9.99 -2.14 -13.22
C VAL A 268 9.25 -3.46 -13.13
N ILE A 269 9.09 -4.00 -11.92
CA ILE A 269 8.30 -5.19 -11.66
C ILE A 269 7.29 -4.91 -10.56
N THR A 270 6.02 -5.19 -10.82
CA THR A 270 4.94 -5.10 -9.83
C THR A 270 4.65 -6.50 -9.32
N VAL A 271 4.71 -6.69 -8.00
CA VAL A 271 4.57 -8.00 -7.37
C VAL A 271 3.57 -8.00 -6.22
N PRO A 272 2.89 -9.13 -5.97
CA PRO A 272 2.21 -9.38 -4.70
C PRO A 272 3.20 -9.27 -3.53
N ARG A 273 2.74 -8.74 -2.41
CA ARG A 273 3.51 -8.61 -1.16
C ARG A 273 4.17 -9.91 -0.72
N SER A 274 3.49 -11.04 -0.88
CA SER A 274 4.02 -12.38 -0.59
C SER A 274 5.26 -12.77 -1.42
N ARG A 275 5.49 -12.14 -2.57
CA ARG A 275 6.61 -12.43 -3.48
C ARG A 275 7.84 -11.56 -3.24
N LEU A 276 7.72 -10.48 -2.47
CA LEU A 276 8.80 -9.50 -2.25
C LEU A 276 10.08 -10.16 -1.70
N VAL A 277 9.97 -10.99 -0.66
CA VAL A 277 11.12 -11.60 0.01
C VAL A 277 11.92 -12.51 -0.94
N GLY A 278 11.23 -13.32 -1.74
CA GLY A 278 11.87 -14.17 -2.74
C GLY A 278 12.60 -13.33 -3.79
N LEU A 279 11.93 -12.31 -4.33
CA LEU A 279 12.51 -11.39 -5.31
C LEU A 279 13.79 -10.71 -4.80
N LEU A 280 13.78 -10.18 -3.57
CA LEU A 280 14.94 -9.50 -3.00
C LEU A 280 16.13 -10.45 -2.73
N ARG A 281 15.87 -11.74 -2.47
CA ARG A 281 16.90 -12.76 -2.25
C ARG A 281 17.46 -13.30 -3.55
N ASP A 282 16.58 -13.64 -4.48
CA ASP A 282 16.93 -14.40 -5.67
C ASP A 282 17.29 -13.48 -6.85
N GLY A 283 16.81 -12.24 -6.85
CA GLY A 283 16.96 -11.28 -7.93
C GLY A 283 15.95 -11.51 -9.05
N LEU A 284 16.12 -10.77 -10.16
CA LEU A 284 15.29 -10.97 -11.36
C LEU A 284 15.86 -12.10 -12.23
N PRO A 285 15.01 -12.86 -12.95
CA PRO A 285 15.47 -13.85 -13.91
C PRO A 285 16.45 -13.25 -14.93
N GLY A 286 17.57 -13.94 -15.18
CA GLY A 286 18.60 -13.50 -16.14
C GLY A 286 19.53 -12.39 -15.64
N MET A 287 19.43 -11.99 -14.37
CA MET A 287 20.28 -10.97 -13.79
C MET A 287 21.58 -11.56 -13.25
N GLU A 288 22.71 -10.95 -13.60
CA GLU A 288 23.99 -11.26 -12.98
C GLU A 288 24.02 -10.77 -11.52
N ARG A 289 24.41 -11.65 -10.60
CA ARG A 289 24.59 -11.29 -9.19
C ARG A 289 25.75 -10.32 -9.05
N GLY A 290 25.57 -9.28 -8.23
CA GLY A 290 26.63 -8.33 -7.93
C GLY A 290 27.77 -8.97 -7.13
N SER A 291 29.02 -8.52 -7.34
CA SER A 291 30.13 -8.93 -6.48
C SER A 291 30.00 -8.32 -5.08
N PHE A 292 30.44 -9.03 -4.04
CA PHE A 292 30.36 -8.56 -2.66
C PHE A 292 31.07 -7.22 -2.43
N GLU A 293 32.22 -6.99 -3.06
CA GLU A 293 32.96 -5.72 -2.99
C GLU A 293 32.12 -4.53 -3.47
N LYS A 294 31.38 -4.70 -4.57
CA LYS A 294 30.46 -3.68 -5.08
C LYS A 294 29.34 -3.38 -4.08
N VAL A 295 28.86 -4.38 -3.33
CA VAL A 295 27.84 -4.18 -2.30
C VAL A 295 28.37 -3.32 -1.14
N PHE A 296 29.61 -3.51 -0.71
CA PHE A 296 30.20 -2.68 0.35
C PHE A 296 30.40 -1.23 -0.09
N GLU A 297 30.95 -1.01 -1.29
CA GLU A 297 31.12 0.33 -1.85
C GLU A 297 29.78 1.06 -2.02
N LEU A 298 28.77 0.37 -2.57
CA LEU A 298 27.42 0.89 -2.68
C LEU A 298 26.83 1.23 -1.31
N ARG A 299 27.00 0.36 -0.31
CA ARG A 299 26.49 0.63 1.05
C ARG A 299 27.06 1.93 1.61
N SER A 300 28.37 2.14 1.51
CA SER A 300 29.02 3.38 1.99
C SER A 300 28.44 4.60 1.26
N ARG A 301 28.38 4.53 -0.07
CA ARG A 301 27.85 5.65 -0.88
C ARG A 301 26.40 5.99 -0.54
N LEU A 302 25.56 4.98 -0.34
CA LEU A 302 24.17 5.17 0.07
C LEU A 302 24.08 5.74 1.48
N GLN A 303 24.85 5.22 2.43
CA GLN A 303 24.85 5.70 3.82
C GLN A 303 25.24 7.18 3.93
N ASP A 304 26.22 7.61 3.15
CA ASP A 304 26.73 8.98 3.20
C ASP A 304 25.86 9.96 2.40
N GLY A 305 25.21 9.49 1.34
CA GLY A 305 24.48 10.33 0.39
C GLY A 305 22.97 10.42 0.63
N ILE A 306 22.34 9.41 1.24
CA ILE A 306 20.89 9.40 1.45
C ILE A 306 20.48 10.50 2.43
N ARG A 307 19.41 11.20 2.07
CA ARG A 307 18.71 12.16 2.94
C ARG A 307 17.30 11.64 3.15
N PHE A 308 16.83 11.70 4.39
CA PHE A 308 15.47 11.34 4.74
C PHE A 308 14.54 12.54 4.56
N ILE A 309 13.26 12.28 4.30
CA ILE A 309 12.22 13.30 4.38
C ILE A 309 12.22 13.87 5.81
N ALA A 310 12.11 15.19 5.92
CA ALA A 310 11.96 15.86 7.22
C ALA A 310 10.50 15.77 7.67
N ASP A 311 10.30 15.47 8.95
CA ASP A 311 8.99 15.50 9.62
C ASP A 311 8.48 16.95 9.82
#